data_AF-A0A2J6XM82-F1
#
_entry.id   AF-A0A2J6XM82-F1
#
_cell.length_a   1.000
_cell.length_b   1.000
_cell.length_c   1.000
_cell.angle_alpha   90.00
_cell.angle_beta   90.00
_cell.angle_gamma   90.00
#
_symmetry.space_group_name_H-M   'P 1'
#
loop_
_entity.id
_entity.type
_entity.pdbx_description
1 polymer ?
#
loop_
_entity_poly.entity_id
_entity_poly.type
_entity_poly.pdbx_seq_one_letter_code
_entity_poly.pdbx_strand_id
1 'polypeptide(L)' 'MKSYFIEIIIGVLLLFFSFMLTYIGMIFSNLWILVIALSMSLAGAMIGIRGLLHFLSKMFK' A
#
# COMPACT_ATOMS: atom_id res chain seq x y z
N MET A 1 20.07 0.50 7.66
CA MET A 1 19.48 -0.67 6.98
C MET A 1 18.01 -0.93 7.35
N LYS A 2 17.45 -0.34 8.42
CA LYS A 2 16.10 -0.69 8.91
C LYS A 2 14.93 0.06 8.23
N SER A 3 15.12 1.29 7.75
CA SER A 3 14.01 2.15 7.33
C SER A 3 13.25 1.67 6.07
N TYR A 4 13.95 1.19 5.04
CA TYR A 4 13.31 0.77 3.78
C TYR A 4 12.52 -0.54 3.89
N PHE A 5 12.92 -1.47 4.77
CA PHE A 5 12.12 -2.67 5.05
C PHE A 5 10.80 -2.31 5.75
N ILE A 6 10.82 -1.33 6.66
CA ILE A 6 9.62 -0.84 7.33
C ILE A 6 8.67 -0.20 6.31
N GLU A 7 9.19 0.60 5.38
CA GLU A 7 8.39 1.19 4.30
C GLU A 7 7.73 0.13 3.42
N ILE A 8 8.46 -0.93 3.06
CA ILE A 8 7.90 -2.06 2.28
C ILE A 8 6.79 -2.77 3.07
N ILE A 9 7.01 -3.07 4.35
CA ILE A 9 6.03 -3.74 5.20
C ILE A 9 4.77 -2.88 5.35
N ILE A 10 4.93 -1.58 5.61
CA ILE A 10 3.81 -0.63 5.73
C ILE A 10 3.04 -0.55 4.40
N GLY A 11 3.75 -0.47 3.26
CA GLY A 11 3.14 -0.46 1.94
C GLY A 11 2.29 -1.70 1.67
N VAL A 12 2.84 -2.89 1.97
CA VAL A 12 2.10 -4.17 1.82
C VAL A 12 0.90 -4.23 2.75
N LEU A 13 1.03 -3.77 4.00
CA LEU A 13 -0.07 -3.77 4.97
C LEU A 13 -1.21 -2.84 4.54
N LEU A 14 -0.88 -1.66 4.01
CA LEU A 14 -1.84 -0.71 3.44
C LEU A 14 -2.55 -1.28 2.21
N LEU A 15 -1.83 -1.97 1.33
CA LEU A 15 -2.42 -2.63 0.16
C LEU A 15 -3.37 -3.76 0.58
N PHE A 16 -3.00 -4.56 1.58
CA PHE A 16 -3.87 -5.61 2.11
C PHE A 16 -5.13 -5.03 2.76
N PHE A 17 -4.98 -3.96 3.54
CA PHE A 17 -6.11 -3.28 4.17
C PHE A 17 -7.04 -2.65 3.13
N SER A 18 -6.48 -1.98 2.11
CA SER A 18 -7.22 -1.46 0.96
C SER A 18 -8.02 -2.55 0.26
N PHE A 19 -7.42 -3.72 0.01
CA PHE A 19 -8.09 -4.85 -0.62
C PHE A 19 -9.29 -5.35 0.19
N MET A 20 -9.14 -5.49 1.51
CA MET A 20 -10.26 -5.84 2.41
C MET A 20 -11.36 -4.76 2.37
N LEU A 21 -10.98 -3.49 2.40
CA LEU A 21 -11.91 -2.37 2.37
C LEU A 21 -12.69 -2.29 1.04
N THR A 22 -12.04 -2.61 -0.08
CA THR A 22 -12.67 -2.74 -1.39
C THR A 22 -13.73 -3.85 -1.38
N TYR A 23 -13.43 -4.99 -0.76
CA TYR A 23 -14.39 -6.10 -0.64
C TYR A 23 -15.62 -5.70 0.18
N ILE A 24 -15.40 -5.02 1.32
CA ILE A 24 -16.46 -4.44 2.15
C ILE A 24 -17.28 -3.43 1.33
N GLY A 25 -16.62 -2.51 0.62
CA GLY A 25 -17.27 -1.50 -0.20
C GLY A 25 -18.18 -2.11 -1.29
N MET A 26 -17.75 -3.23 -1.89
CA MET A 26 -18.58 -3.99 -2.83
C MET A 26 -19.79 -4.64 -2.16
N ILE A 27 -19.62 -5.31 -1.01
CA ILE A 27 -20.72 -5.96 -0.27
C ILE A 27 -21.82 -4.95 0.06
N PHE A 28 -21.45 -3.76 0.51
CA PHE A 28 -22.40 -2.70 0.89
C PHE A 28 -22.78 -1.77 -0.28
N SER A 29 -22.27 -2.01 -1.50
CA SER A 29 -22.45 -1.13 -2.67
C SER A 29 -22.18 0.34 -2.37
N ASN A 30 -21.20 0.60 -1.49
CA ASN A 30 -20.92 1.93 -0.97
C ASN A 30 -19.73 2.56 -1.70
N LEU A 31 -20.04 3.54 -2.56
CA LEU A 31 -19.04 4.27 -3.35
C LEU A 31 -17.98 4.96 -2.48
N TRP A 32 -18.36 5.52 -1.33
CA TRP A 32 -17.42 6.23 -0.47
C TRP A 32 -16.36 5.30 0.11
N ILE A 33 -16.76 4.08 0.47
CA ILE A 33 -15.83 3.06 0.97
C ILE A 33 -14.84 2.66 -0.15
N LEU A 34 -15.33 2.52 -1.38
CA LEU A 34 -14.50 2.22 -2.55
C LEU A 34 -13.49 3.35 -2.85
N VAL A 35 -13.90 4.61 -2.72
CA VAL A 35 -13.01 5.78 -2.89
C VAL A 35 -11.91 5.78 -1.83
N ILE A 36 -12.25 5.54 -0.55
CA ILE A 36 -11.27 5.45 0.54
C ILE A 36 -10.30 4.30 0.30
N ALA A 37 -10.82 3.14 -0.13
CA ALA A 37 -10.01 1.98 -0.44
C ALA A 37 -9.01 2.28 -1.58
N LEU A 38 -9.45 3.00 -2.62
CA LEU A 38 -8.59 3.43 -3.72
C LEU A 38 -7.47 4.38 -3.24
N SER A 39 -7.80 5.38 -2.42
CA SER A 39 -6.82 6.30 -1.85
C SER A 39 -5.78 5.57 -0.98
N MET A 40 -6.22 4.60 -0.17
CA MET A 40 -5.32 3.75 0.61
C MET A 40 -4.44 2.86 -0.27
N SER A 41 -4.97 2.35 -1.39
CA SER A 41 -4.20 1.57 -2.37
C SER A 41 -3.07 2.40 -2.97
N LEU A 42 -3.39 3.62 -3.41
CA LEU A 42 -2.41 4.55 -3.98
C LEU A 42 -1.33 4.91 -2.96
N ALA A 43 -1.70 5.22 -1.73
CA ALA A 43 -0.75 5.52 -0.66
C ALA A 43 0.16 4.31 -0.37
N GLY A 44 -0.41 3.11 -0.24
CA GLY A 44 0.33 1.86 -0.02
C GLY A 44 1.30 1.55 -1.16
N ALA A 45 0.85 1.70 -2.41
CA ALA A 45 1.69 1.51 -3.59
C ALA A 45 2.85 2.50 -3.64
N MET A 46 2.61 3.79 -3.39
CA MET A 46 3.66 4.81 -3.39
C MET A 46 4.73 4.53 -2.32
N ILE A 47 4.30 4.21 -1.09
CA ILE A 47 5.21 3.90 0.02
C ILE A 47 5.99 2.61 -0.27
N GLY A 48 5.30 1.58 -0.77
CA GLY A 48 5.92 0.31 -1.16
C GLY A 48 6.96 0.47 -2.26
N ILE A 49 6.64 1.19 -3.34
CA ILE A 49 7.57 1.47 -4.45
C ILE A 49 8.78 2.25 -3.97
N ARG A 50 8.58 3.26 -3.12
CA ARG A 50 9.69 4.04 -2.55
C ARG A 50 10.63 3.16 -1.73
N GLY A 51 10.09 2.32 -0.85
CA GLY A 51 10.88 1.37 -0.07
C GLY A 51 11.62 0.37 -0.95
N LEU A 52 10.98 -0.12 -2.01
CA LEU A 52 11.56 -1.05 -2.98
C LEU A 52 12.70 -0.42 -3.77
N LEU A 53 12.52 0.80 -4.28
CA LEU A 53 13.54 1.55 -5.00
C LEU A 53 14.76 1.84 -4.11
N HIS A 54 14.51 2.20 -2.85
CA HIS A 54 15.59 2.44 -1.89
C HIS A 54 16.37 1.15 -1.58
N PHE A 55 15.68 0.01 -1.50
CA PHE A 55 16.33 -1.30 -1.39
C PHE A 55 17.17 -1.64 -2.65
N LEU A 56 16.59 -1.47 -3.84
CA LEU A 56 17.28 -1.74 -5.12
C LEU A 56 18.53 -0.87 -5.26
N SER A 57 18.42 0.44 -5.03
CA SER A 57 19.54 1.38 -5.10
C SER A 57 20.68 1.00 -4.16
N LYS A 58 20.36 0.34 -3.04
CA LYS A 58 21.35 -0.10 -2.06
C LYS A 58 21.98 -1.47 -2.37
N MET A 59 21.29 -2.30 -3.15
CA MET A 59 21.81 -3.59 -3.63
C MET A 59 22.70 -3.44 -4.86
N PHE A 60 22.43 -2.43 -5.70
CA PHE A 60 23.17 -2.16 -6.93
C PHE A 60 24.35 -1.19 -6.76
N LYS A 61 24.63 -0.74 -5.53
CA LYS A 61 25.72 0.18 -5.18
C LYS A 61 26.70 -0.52 -4.24
#